data_AF-A0A7Y3UIC8-F1
#
_entry.id   AF-A0A7Y3UIC8-F1
#
_cell.length_a   1.000
_cell.length_b   1.000
_cell.length_c   1.000
_cell.angle_alpha   90.00
_cell.angle_beta   90.00
_cell.angle_gamma   90.00
#
_symmetry.space_group_name_H-M   'P 1'
#
loop_
_entity.id
_entity.type
_entity.pdbx_description
1 polymer ?
#
loop_
_entity_poly.entity_id
_entity_poly.type
_entity_poly.pdbx_seq_one_letter_code
_entity_poly.pdbx_strand_id
1 'polypeptide(L)'
;MGGIGNYPNETDSRFISPTITLPQITDSKEIYLEFWQWFSYPNNRFSDDKGFVQIKEYFSETGKWSDWSTLGSTIKNTSSVWTLRKESLTIYSGKKVEIAFYHTVDDYYTSTGWYIDSVEISVP
;
A
#
# COMPACT_ATOMS: atom_id res chain seq x y z
N MET A 1 -0.23 -8.26 7.03
CA MET A 1 -1.51 -8.71 7.62
C MET A 1 -1.66 -10.16 7.24
N GLY A 2 -1.35 -11.05 8.18
CA GLY A 2 -1.24 -12.48 7.93
C GLY A 2 -0.54 -13.14 9.11
N GLY A 3 -1.26 -14.03 9.81
CA GLY A 3 -0.73 -14.88 10.87
C GLY A 3 -0.54 -16.32 10.38
N ILE A 4 -0.29 -17.24 11.31
CA ILE A 4 -0.40 -18.69 11.08
C ILE A 4 -1.89 -19.08 10.96
N GLY A 5 -2.55 -18.64 9.89
CA GLY A 5 -3.98 -18.85 9.66
C GLY A 5 -4.58 -17.78 8.73
N ASN A 6 -5.82 -18.00 8.31
CA ASN A 6 -6.55 -17.00 7.52
C ASN A 6 -6.86 -15.76 8.39
N TYR A 7 -6.94 -14.58 7.77
CA TYR A 7 -7.44 -13.39 8.45
C TYR A 7 -8.92 -13.57 8.85
N PRO A 8 -9.43 -12.90 9.91
CA PRO A 8 -10.84 -12.94 10.27
C PRO A 8 -11.69 -12.08 9.33
N ASN A 9 -12.98 -12.41 9.24
CA ASN A 9 -13.99 -11.60 8.54
C ASN A 9 -14.07 -10.18 9.10
N GLU A 10 -14.53 -9.23 8.28
CA GLU A 10 -14.81 -7.83 8.66
C GLU A 10 -13.65 -7.13 9.39
N THR A 11 -12.42 -7.58 9.14
CA THR A 11 -11.21 -7.11 9.83
C THR A 11 -10.36 -6.25 8.90
N ASP A 12 -10.92 -5.10 8.56
CA ASP A 12 -10.17 -4.03 7.93
C ASP A 12 -8.98 -3.64 8.81
N SER A 13 -7.82 -3.48 8.18
CA SER A 13 -6.63 -3.05 8.91
C SER A 13 -5.72 -2.22 8.03
N ARG A 14 -4.93 -1.35 8.65
CA ARG A 14 -3.98 -0.49 7.94
C ARG A 14 -2.64 -0.44 8.66
N PHE A 15 -1.58 -0.72 7.92
CA PHE A 15 -0.21 -0.48 8.38
C PHE A 15 0.28 0.84 7.78
N ILE A 16 0.61 1.80 8.64
CA ILE A 16 0.98 3.17 8.25
C ILE A 16 2.47 3.37 8.53
N SER A 17 3.19 3.91 7.55
CA SER A 17 4.61 4.26 7.71
C SER A 17 4.78 5.39 8.72
N PRO A 18 5.99 5.59 9.25
CA PRO A 18 6.36 6.89 9.81
C PRO A 18 6.13 8.00 8.78
N THR A 19 6.06 9.24 9.25
CA THR A 19 6.07 10.40 8.35
C THR A 19 7.42 10.49 7.61
N ILE A 20 7.37 10.66 6.29
CA ILE A 20 8.54 10.72 5.42
C ILE A 20 8.55 12.07 4.70
N THR A 21 9.70 12.73 4.65
CA THR A 21 9.91 13.86 3.73
C THR A 21 10.58 13.30 2.49
N LEU A 22 9.88 13.32 1.36
CA LEU A 22 10.43 12.82 0.10
C LEU A 22 11.49 13.80 -0.43
N PRO A 23 12.54 13.29 -1.10
CA PRO A 23 13.53 14.15 -1.70
C PRO A 23 12.88 15.08 -2.72
N GLN A 24 13.37 16.31 -2.78
CA GLN A 24 13.02 17.20 -3.89
C GLN A 24 13.86 16.79 -5.08
N ILE A 25 13.20 16.34 -6.15
CA ILE A 25 13.84 15.99 -7.41
C ILE A 25 13.64 17.12 -8.43
N THR A 26 14.69 17.36 -9.22
CA THR A 26 14.67 18.18 -10.44
C THR A 26 14.90 17.29 -11.66
N ASP A 27 14.65 17.82 -12.86
CA ASP A 27 14.84 17.12 -14.13
C ASP A 27 13.90 15.91 -14.31
N SER A 28 14.22 15.00 -15.24
CA SER A 28 13.42 13.79 -15.54
C SER A 28 13.63 12.64 -14.54
N LYS A 29 14.02 12.94 -13.29
CA LYS A 29 14.13 11.93 -12.22
C LYS A 29 12.75 11.54 -11.71
N GLU A 30 12.67 10.37 -11.09
CA GLU A 30 11.43 9.84 -10.54
C GLU A 30 11.67 9.29 -9.12
N ILE A 31 10.63 9.32 -8.29
CA ILE A 31 10.66 8.73 -6.95
C ILE A 31 9.74 7.53 -6.96
N TYR A 32 10.18 6.43 -6.38
CA TYR A 32 9.42 5.19 -6.34
C TYR A 32 9.31 4.64 -4.93
N LEU A 33 8.13 4.11 -4.61
CA LEU A 33 7.95 3.13 -3.55
C LEU A 33 8.16 1.74 -4.16
N GLU A 34 9.09 0.99 -3.62
CA GLU A 34 9.41 -0.37 -4.04
C GLU A 34 9.27 -1.32 -2.86
N PHE A 35 8.63 -2.46 -3.07
CA PHE A 35 8.49 -3.48 -2.03
C PHE A 35 8.25 -4.86 -2.64
N TRP A 36 8.69 -5.89 -1.94
CA TRP A 36 8.33 -7.26 -2.26
C TRP A 36 6.99 -7.61 -1.63
N GLN A 37 6.14 -8.30 -2.38
CA GLN A 37 4.86 -8.77 -1.88
C GLN A 37 4.53 -10.20 -2.30
N TRP A 38 3.81 -10.89 -1.43
CA TRP A 38 3.05 -12.09 -1.72
C TRP A 38 1.65 -11.91 -1.12
N PHE A 39 0.62 -12.32 -1.84
CA PHE A 39 -0.76 -12.14 -1.42
C PHE A 39 -1.63 -13.34 -1.80
N SER A 40 -2.63 -13.59 -0.96
CA SER A 40 -3.71 -14.52 -1.24
C SER A 40 -4.99 -13.94 -0.67
N TYR A 41 -5.89 -13.62 -1.59
CA TYR A 41 -7.27 -13.20 -1.36
C TYR A 41 -8.21 -14.21 -2.04
N PRO A 42 -9.40 -14.44 -1.48
CA PRO A 42 -10.41 -15.26 -2.12
C PRO A 42 -10.71 -14.77 -3.53
N ASN A 43 -10.61 -15.68 -4.50
CA ASN A 43 -11.05 -15.43 -5.87
C ASN A 43 -12.47 -16.00 -6.02
N ASN A 44 -13.44 -15.33 -5.39
CA ASN A 44 -14.85 -15.70 -5.42
C ASN A 44 -15.68 -14.47 -5.78
N ARG A 45 -16.74 -14.64 -6.59
CA ARG A 45 -17.64 -13.54 -6.98
C ARG A 45 -18.41 -12.90 -5.82
N PHE A 46 -18.44 -13.56 -4.66
CA PHE A 46 -19.04 -13.07 -3.42
C PHE A 46 -17.97 -12.63 -2.41
N SER A 47 -16.73 -12.43 -2.86
CA SER A 47 -15.68 -11.81 -2.04
C SER A 47 -15.14 -10.57 -2.73
N ASP A 48 -14.90 -9.52 -1.96
CA ASP A 48 -14.31 -8.26 -2.39
C ASP A 48 -13.08 -7.88 -1.53
N ASP A 49 -12.46 -8.86 -0.89
CA ASP A 49 -11.25 -8.68 -0.10
C ASP A 49 -10.08 -8.24 -0.98
N LYS A 50 -9.35 -7.23 -0.53
CA LYS A 50 -8.28 -6.62 -1.31
C LYS A 50 -7.33 -5.78 -0.49
N GLY A 51 -6.16 -5.54 -1.07
CA GLY A 51 -5.16 -4.62 -0.58
C GLY A 51 -5.10 -3.34 -1.42
N PHE A 52 -4.68 -2.26 -0.78
CA PHE A 52 -4.41 -0.97 -1.38
C PHE A 52 -3.08 -0.45 -0.86
N VAL A 53 -2.25 0.08 -1.75
CA VAL A 53 -1.21 1.02 -1.36
C VAL A 53 -1.84 2.40 -1.34
N GLN A 54 -1.71 3.11 -0.22
CA GLN A 54 -2.28 4.44 -0.06
C GLN A 54 -1.23 5.45 0.36
N ILE A 55 -1.50 6.71 0.06
CA ILE A 55 -0.67 7.85 0.44
C ILE A 55 -1.55 9.03 0.84
N LYS A 56 -1.08 9.78 1.83
CA LYS A 56 -1.60 11.11 2.15
C LYS A 56 -0.45 12.09 2.31
N GLU A 57 -0.72 13.34 1.98
CA GLU A 57 0.23 14.45 1.99
C GLU A 57 -0.07 15.38 3.16
N TYR A 58 0.97 15.95 3.77
CA TYR A 58 0.84 16.99 4.77
C TYR A 58 0.96 18.37 4.13
N PHE A 59 -0.09 19.19 4.26
CA PHE A 59 -0.14 20.57 3.77
C PHE A 59 0.32 21.53 4.86
N SER A 60 1.55 22.05 4.76
CA SER A 60 2.15 22.97 5.74
C SER A 60 1.34 24.24 5.94
N GLU A 61 0.66 24.72 4.90
CA GLU A 61 -0.10 25.97 4.90
C GLU A 61 -1.33 25.88 5.80
N THR A 62 -1.90 24.69 5.93
CA THR A 62 -3.12 24.44 6.73
C THR A 62 -2.85 23.62 7.98
N GLY A 63 -1.65 23.02 8.09
CA GLY A 63 -1.27 22.12 9.17
C GLY A 63 -2.02 20.79 9.16
N LYS A 64 -2.64 20.41 8.03
CA LYS A 64 -3.51 19.24 7.90
C LYS A 64 -2.98 18.21 6.91
N TRP A 65 -3.39 16.97 7.12
CA TRP A 65 -3.21 15.90 6.15
C TRP A 65 -4.33 15.91 5.11
N SER A 66 -4.01 15.52 3.87
CA SER A 66 -5.01 15.15 2.88
C SER A 66 -5.77 13.88 3.29
N ASP A 67 -6.87 13.61 2.62
CA ASP A 67 -7.46 12.27 2.62
C ASP A 67 -6.49 11.25 2.01
N TRP A 68 -6.71 9.98 2.32
CA TRP A 68 -5.95 8.88 1.72
C TRP A 68 -6.29 8.73 0.25
N SER A 69 -5.27 8.65 -0.59
CA SER A 69 -5.37 8.37 -2.02
C SER A 69 -4.71 7.04 -2.34
N THR A 70 -5.28 6.27 -3.28
CA THR A 70 -4.72 4.98 -3.69
C THR A 70 -3.64 5.16 -4.75
N LEU A 71 -2.51 4.50 -4.54
CA LEU A 71 -1.44 4.37 -5.53
C LEU A 71 -1.64 3.09 -6.34
N GLY A 72 -1.58 3.23 -7.66
CA GLY A 72 -1.65 2.11 -8.60
C GLY A 72 -2.95 1.30 -8.53
N SER A 73 -2.84 0.04 -8.95
CA SER A 73 -3.96 -0.92 -8.92
C SER A 73 -4.13 -1.57 -7.54
N THR A 74 -5.35 -2.02 -7.24
CA THR A 74 -5.61 -2.85 -6.06
C THR A 74 -4.88 -4.20 -6.13
N ILE A 75 -4.62 -4.78 -4.96
CA ILE A 75 -4.07 -6.12 -4.78
C ILE A 75 -5.24 -7.07 -4.52
N LYS A 76 -5.43 -8.07 -5.37
CA LYS A 76 -6.56 -9.00 -5.33
C LYS A 76 -6.16 -10.37 -5.85
N ASN A 77 -7.00 -11.38 -5.64
CA ASN A 77 -6.72 -12.78 -6.00
C ASN A 77 -5.44 -13.29 -5.31
N THR A 78 -4.67 -14.14 -5.99
CA THR A 78 -3.49 -14.80 -5.44
C THR A 78 -2.23 -14.51 -6.25
N SER A 79 -1.09 -14.48 -5.58
CA SER A 79 0.23 -14.53 -6.19
C SER A 79 0.83 -15.93 -6.04
N SER A 80 1.44 -16.46 -7.09
CA SER A 80 2.16 -17.75 -7.03
C SER A 80 3.54 -17.63 -6.39
N VAL A 81 4.16 -16.45 -6.48
CA VAL A 81 5.51 -16.15 -5.99
C VAL A 81 5.57 -14.74 -5.40
N TRP A 82 6.61 -14.45 -4.62
CA TRP A 82 6.92 -13.08 -4.24
C TRP A 82 7.22 -12.25 -5.49
N THR A 83 6.63 -11.08 -5.58
CA THR A 83 6.77 -10.17 -6.72
C THR A 83 7.17 -8.77 -6.25
N LEU A 84 8.03 -8.11 -7.02
CA LEU A 84 8.36 -6.71 -6.80
C LEU A 84 7.17 -5.85 -7.27
N ARG A 85 6.70 -4.95 -6.39
CA ARG A 85 5.76 -3.89 -6.71
C ARG A 85 6.48 -2.56 -6.70
N LYS A 86 6.11 -1.71 -7.65
CA LYS A 86 6.68 -0.37 -7.83
C LYS A 86 5.55 0.61 -8.05
N GLU A 87 5.49 1.65 -7.23
CA GLU A 87 4.51 2.74 -7.34
C GLU A 87 5.24 4.07 -7.45
N SER A 88 4.81 4.93 -8.39
CA SER A 88 5.41 6.26 -8.53
C SER A 88 4.96 7.17 -7.39
N LEU A 89 5.94 7.83 -6.76
CA LEU A 89 5.75 8.90 -5.78
C LEU A 89 6.17 10.26 -6.36
N THR A 90 6.54 10.33 -7.64
CA THR A 90 7.13 11.52 -8.28
C THR A 90 6.32 12.79 -8.08
N ILE A 91 4.99 12.71 -8.11
CA ILE A 91 4.11 13.88 -7.90
C ILE A 91 4.15 14.43 -6.46
N TYR A 92 4.73 13.67 -5.53
CA TYR A 92 4.96 14.04 -4.14
C TYR A 92 6.43 14.44 -3.88
N SER A 93 7.20 14.74 -4.93
CA SER A 93 8.56 15.31 -4.81
C SER A 93 8.62 16.50 -3.84
N GLY A 94 9.56 16.45 -2.89
CA GLY A 94 9.76 17.47 -1.86
C GLY A 94 8.67 17.54 -0.79
N LYS A 95 7.64 16.69 -0.87
CA LYS A 95 6.50 16.73 0.05
C LYS A 95 6.70 15.85 1.26
N LYS A 96 5.98 16.17 2.33
CA LYS A 96 5.87 15.34 3.53
C LYS A 96 4.67 14.43 3.41
N VAL A 97 4.88 13.12 3.53
CA VAL A 97 3.87 12.08 3.25
C VAL A 97 3.82 11.00 4.33
N GLU A 98 2.69 10.30 4.40
CA GLU A 98 2.57 8.99 5.03
C GLU A 98 2.06 8.00 3.98
N ILE A 99 2.66 6.82 3.96
CA ILE A 99 2.29 5.72 3.06
C ILE A 99 1.62 4.64 3.92
N ALA A 100 0.64 3.95 3.37
CA ALA A 100 -0.03 2.87 4.06
C ALA A 100 -0.31 1.68 3.16
N PHE A 101 -0.29 0.51 3.78
CA PHE A 101 -0.82 -0.73 3.22
C PHE A 101 -2.16 -0.99 3.91
N TYR A 102 -3.24 -0.83 3.16
CA TYR A 102 -4.61 -0.97 3.64
C TYR A 102 -5.23 -2.25 3.10
N HIS A 103 -5.76 -3.06 3.99
CA HIS A 103 -6.40 -4.33 3.69
C HIS A 103 -7.86 -4.24 4.10
N THR A 104 -8.75 -4.60 3.19
CA THR A 104 -10.19 -4.64 3.43
C THR A 104 -10.71 -6.07 3.36
N VAL A 105 -11.64 -6.40 4.26
CA VAL A 105 -12.19 -7.75 4.38
C VAL A 105 -13.69 -7.72 4.54
N ASP A 106 -14.39 -8.55 3.78
CA ASP A 106 -15.84 -8.78 3.91
C ASP A 106 -16.20 -9.91 4.89
N ASP A 107 -17.45 -10.36 4.88
CA ASP A 107 -18.04 -11.24 5.89
C ASP A 107 -18.05 -12.74 5.52
N TYR A 108 -17.54 -13.15 4.34
CA TYR A 108 -17.72 -14.52 3.86
C TYR A 108 -16.44 -15.34 3.77
N TYR A 109 -15.53 -14.93 2.90
CA TYR A 109 -14.39 -15.75 2.52
C TYR A 109 -13.12 -15.14 3.09
N THR A 110 -12.22 -16.00 3.56
CA THR A 110 -10.92 -15.54 4.06
C THR A 110 -9.81 -16.34 3.44
N SER A 111 -8.62 -15.74 3.45
CA SER A 111 -7.40 -16.38 2.98
C SER A 111 -6.23 -15.93 3.84
N THR A 112 -5.01 -16.25 3.44
CA THR A 112 -3.82 -15.98 4.25
C THR A 112 -3.40 -14.50 4.24
N GLY A 113 -3.95 -13.70 3.33
CA GLY A 113 -3.80 -12.24 3.36
C GLY A 113 -2.61 -11.73 2.55
N TRP A 114 -2.06 -10.61 3.00
CA TRP A 114 -1.03 -9.84 2.28
C TRP A 114 0.23 -9.69 3.12
N TYR A 115 1.32 -10.20 2.54
CA TYR A 115 2.66 -10.21 3.09
C TYR A 115 3.50 -9.23 2.28
N ILE A 116 4.20 -8.37 3.00
CA ILE A 116 4.99 -7.25 2.46
C ILE A 116 6.35 -7.33 3.13
N ASP A 117 7.41 -7.18 2.35
CA ASP A 117 8.77 -7.18 2.83
C ASP A 117 9.64 -6.24 1.99
N SER A 118 10.81 -5.86 2.52
CA SER A 118 11.82 -5.07 1.83
C SER A 118 11.25 -3.78 1.22
N VAL A 119 10.57 -2.99 2.06
CA VAL A 119 9.98 -1.71 1.66
C VAL A 119 11.07 -0.65 1.57
N GLU A 120 11.20 -0.03 0.40
CA GLU A 120 12.20 0.98 0.09
C GLU A 120 11.58 2.17 -0.67
N ILE A 121 12.15 3.36 -0.48
CA ILE A 121 11.94 4.50 -1.36
C ILE A 121 13.22 4.73 -2.15
N SER A 122 13.13 4.67 -3.47
CA SER A 122 14.26 4.84 -4.37
C SER A 122 14.11 6.07 -5.27
N VAL A 123 15.24 6.66 -5.62
CA VAL A 123 15.36 7.73 -6.64
C VAL A 123 16.43 7.27 -7.64
N PRO A 124 16.04 6.50 -8.67
CA PRO A 124 16.97 6.03 -9.69
C PRO A 124 17.59 7.18 -10.51
#